data_AF-A0A6M4FH77-F1
#
_entry.id   AF-A0A6M4FH77-F1
#
_cell.length_a   1.000
_cell.length_b   1.000
_cell.length_c   1.000
_cell.angle_alpha   90.00
_cell.angle_beta   90.00
_cell.angle_gamma   90.00
#
_symmetry.space_group_name_H-M   'P 1'
#
loop_
_entity.id
_entity.type
_entity.pdbx_description
1 polymer ?
#
loop_
_entity_poly.entity_id
_entity_poly.type
_entity_poly.pdbx_seq_one_letter_code
_entity_poly.pdbx_strand_id
1 'polypeptide(L)' 'MYDREMAQAALQRMSIEHRSMAEAKARARGVSACDVVLEEALLVSQELASDALFALRQQQARPTLRVV' A
#
# COMPACT_ATOMS: atom_id res chain seq x y z
N MET A 1 3.09 9.73 -16.58
CA MET A 1 1.83 9.24 -15.97
C MET A 1 1.94 7.74 -15.69
N TYR A 2 3.05 7.29 -15.11
CA TYR A 2 3.46 5.88 -15.01
C TYR A 2 2.59 5.08 -14.03
N ASP A 3 2.11 5.75 -12.98
CA ASP A 3 1.32 5.13 -11.91
C ASP A 3 -0.05 4.64 -12.38
N ARG A 4 -0.63 5.32 -13.37
CA ARG A 4 -1.96 4.97 -13.89
C ARG A 4 -1.92 3.71 -14.76
N GLU A 5 -0.87 3.57 -15.57
CA GLU A 5 -0.62 2.35 -16.36
C GLU A 5 -0.32 1.15 -15.45
N MET A 6 0.48 1.38 -14.40
CA MET A 6 0.74 0.37 -13.38
C MET A 6 -0.54 -0.06 -12.65
N ALA A 7 -1.38 0.89 -12.24
CA ALA A 7 -2.65 0.61 -11.57
C ALA A 7 -3.57 -0.22 -12.47
N GLN A 8 -3.62 0.09 -13.76
CA GLN A 8 -4.44 -0.64 -14.72
C GLN A 8 -3.92 -2.06 -14.95
N ALA A 9 -2.60 -2.25 -15.05
CA ALA A 9 -1.99 -3.57 -15.14
C ALA A 9 -2.19 -4.39 -13.84
N ALA A 10 -2.15 -3.74 -12.68
CA ALA A 10 -2.45 -4.39 -11.40
C ALA A 10 -3.92 -4.86 -11.37
N LEU A 11 -4.85 -3.99 -11.76
CA LEU A 11 -6.29 -4.28 -11.80
C LEU A 11 -6.63 -5.46 -12.74
N GLN A 12 -5.90 -5.60 -13.84
CA GLN A 12 -6.02 -6.75 -14.76
C GLN A 12 -5.51 -8.07 -14.17
N ARG A 13 -4.47 -8.01 -13.32
CA ARG A 13 -3.86 -9.19 -12.68
C ARG A 13 -4.59 -9.61 -11.39
N MET A 14 -5.41 -8.73 -10.81
CA MET A 14 -6.22 -9.03 -9.63
C MET A 14 -7.25 -10.13 -9.92
N SER A 15 -7.57 -10.90 -8.88
CA SER A 15 -8.68 -11.84 -8.90
C SER A 15 -10.00 -11.11 -9.19
N ILE A 16 -10.98 -11.84 -9.73
CA ILE A 16 -12.28 -11.27 -10.12
C ILE A 16 -12.99 -10.65 -8.90
N GLU A 17 -12.87 -11.27 -7.74
CA GLU A 17 -13.46 -10.77 -6.49
C GLU A 17 -12.84 -9.43 -6.05
N HIS A 18 -11.51 -9.32 -6.04
CA HIS A 18 -10.87 -8.06 -5.64
C HIS A 18 -11.14 -6.94 -6.65
N ARG A 19 -11.18 -7.28 -7.93
CA ARG A 19 -11.51 -6.32 -9.00
C ARG A 19 -12.94 -5.80 -8.87
N SER A 20 -13.91 -6.69 -8.65
CA SER A 20 -15.31 -6.30 -8.50
C SER A 20 -15.53 -5.43 -7.25
N MET A 21 -14.81 -5.71 -6.16
CA MET A 21 -14.79 -4.88 -4.96
C MET A 21 -14.22 -3.48 -5.24
N ALA A 22 -13.08 -3.39 -5.95
CA ALA A 22 -12.49 -2.10 -6.32
C ALA A 22 -13.43 -1.28 -7.23
N GLU A 23 -14.10 -1.92 -8.19
CA GLU A 23 -15.09 -1.28 -9.07
C GLU A 23 -16.36 -0.84 -8.32
N ALA A 24 -16.81 -1.60 -7.31
CA ALA A 24 -17.93 -1.22 -6.47
C ALA A 24 -17.59 0.01 -5.62
N LYS A 25 -16.40 0.03 -4.99
CA LYS A 25 -15.89 1.19 -4.25
C LYS A 25 -15.73 2.42 -5.15
N ALA A 26 -15.19 2.24 -6.34
CA ALA A 26 -15.03 3.28 -7.34
C ALA A 26 -16.37 3.92 -7.72
N ARG A 27 -17.39 3.09 -7.98
CA ARG A 27 -18.75 3.55 -8.27
C ARG A 27 -19.37 4.31 -7.11
N ALA A 28 -19.22 3.81 -5.88
CA ALA A 28 -19.76 4.48 -4.69
C ALA A 28 -19.13 5.86 -4.45
N ARG A 29 -17.85 6.03 -4.81
CA ARG A 29 -17.09 7.28 -4.61
C ARG A 29 -17.06 8.19 -5.84
N GLY A 30 -17.55 7.73 -6.99
CA GLY A 30 -17.50 8.49 -8.25
C GLY A 30 -16.08 8.66 -8.82
N VAL A 31 -15.16 7.75 -8.52
CA VAL A 31 -13.75 7.78 -8.96
C VAL A 31 -13.42 6.60 -9.86
N SER A 32 -12.21 6.56 -10.44
CA SER A 32 -11.78 5.39 -11.20
C SER A 32 -11.39 4.23 -10.26
N ALA A 33 -11.61 2.99 -10.70
CA ALA A 33 -11.11 1.82 -9.99
C ALA A 33 -9.57 1.80 -9.91
N CYS A 34 -8.87 2.43 -10.86
CA CYS A 34 -7.42 2.63 -10.77
C CYS A 34 -7.03 3.54 -9.59
N ASP A 35 -7.83 4.59 -9.33
CA ASP A 35 -7.57 5.52 -8.23
C ASP A 35 -7.78 4.82 -6.88
N VAL A 36 -8.80 3.96 -6.79
CA VAL A 36 -9.03 3.10 -5.60
C VAL A 36 -7.86 2.15 -5.38
N VAL A 37 -7.39 1.48 -6.43
CA VAL A 37 -6.25 0.55 -6.32
C VAL A 37 -4.97 1.27 -5.90
N LEU A 38 -4.72 2.47 -6.42
CA LEU A 38 -3.57 3.28 -6.00
C LEU A 38 -3.67 3.70 -4.52
N GLU A 39 -4.85 4.14 -4.07
CA GLU A 39 -5.09 4.53 -2.69
C GLU A 39 -4.90 3.34 -1.72
N GLU A 40 -5.45 2.17 -2.06
CA GLU A 40 -5.27 0.97 -1.25
C GLU A 40 -3.81 0.52 -1.21
N ALA A 41 -3.09 0.59 -2.33
CA ALA A 41 -1.66 0.27 -2.37
C ALA A 41 -0.82 1.21 -1.49
N LEU A 42 -1.17 2.49 -1.42
CA LEU A 42 -0.52 3.46 -0.55
C LEU A 42 -0.76 3.15 0.93
N LEU A 43 -1.98 2.77 1.31
CA LEU A 43 -2.32 2.39 2.69
C LEU A 43 -1.52 1.17 3.14
N VAL A 44 -1.46 0.11 2.32
CA VAL A 44 -0.65 -1.09 2.63
C VAL A 44 0.83 -0.74 2.75
N SER A 45 1.35 0.12 1.86
CA SER A 45 2.75 0.54 1.90
C SER A 45 3.08 1.31 3.19
N GLN A 46 2.16 2.13 3.68
CA GLN A 46 2.31 2.85 4.95
C GLN A 46 2.32 1.91 6.15
N GLU A 47 1.43 0.91 6.16
CA GLU A 47 1.38 -0.10 7.23
C GLU A 47 2.67 -0.90 7.30
N LEU A 48 3.15 -1.42 6.16
CA LEU A 48 4.42 -2.13 6.08
C LEU A 48 5.62 -1.28 6.51
N ALA A 49 5.64 0.01 6.14
CA ALA A 49 6.67 0.93 6.57
C ALA A 49 6.63 1.18 8.08
N SER A 50 5.42 1.30 8.65
CA SER A 50 5.22 1.48 10.09
C SER A 50 5.71 0.26 10.88
N ASP A 51 5.38 -0.95 10.40
CA ASP A 51 5.83 -2.21 11.01
C ASP A 51 7.36 -2.35 10.96
N ALA A 52 7.97 -2.01 9.82
CA ALA A 52 9.43 -2.02 9.68
C ALA A 52 10.11 -1.05 10.67
N LEU A 53 9.55 0.16 10.83
CA LEU A 53 10.05 1.14 11.81
C LEU A 53 9.88 0.66 13.25
N PHE A 54 8.77 0.00 13.56
CA PHE A 54 8.54 -0.58 14.88
C PHE A 54 9.50 -1.73 15.19
N ALA A 55 9.74 -2.62 14.22
CA ALA A 55 10.71 -3.71 14.34
C ALA A 55 12.14 -3.17 14.57
N LEU A 56 12.54 -2.12 13.84
CA LEU A 56 13.83 -1.46 14.05
C LEU A 56 13.96 -0.87 15.47
N ARG A 57 12.89 -0.27 16.00
CA ARG A 57 12.88 0.25 17.38
C ARG A 57 13.00 -0.86 18.43
N GLN A 58 12.33 -1.99 18.23
CA GLN A 58 12.46 -3.14 19.15
C GLN A 58 13.86 -3.76 19.11
N GLN A 59 14.48 -3.82 17.93
CA GLN A 59 15.87 -4.27 17.78
C GLN A 59 16.89 -3.27 18.37
N GLN A 60 16.52 -1.99 18.48
CA GLN A 60 17.29 -0.95 19.17
C GLN A 60 17.03 -0.89 20.69
N ALA A 61 16.70 -2.01 21.33
CA ALA A 61 16.99 -2.23 22.74
C ALA A 61 18.53 -2.24 22.94
N ARG A 62 19.12 -1.03 22.90
CA ARG A 62 20.51 -0.62 23.17
C ARG A 62 21.61 -1.18 22.24
N PRO A 63 21.99 -0.45 21.17
CA PRO A 63 23.41 -0.32 20.88
C PRO A 63 24.01 0.57 21.97
N THR A 64 24.79 -0.02 22.88
CA THR A 64 25.62 0.73 23.82
C THR A 64 26.55 1.61 23.00
N LEU A 65 26.23 2.91 22.85
CA LEU A 65 27.18 3.89 22.33
C LEU A 65 28.33 3.95 23.35
N ARG A 66 29.37 3.14 23.14
CA ARG A 66 30.67 3.34 23.76
C ARG A 66 31.25 4.59 23.13
N VAL A 67 31.04 5.72 23.80
CA VAL A 67 31.88 6.90 23.62
C VAL A 67 33.28 6.47 24.06
N VAL A 68 34.20 6.37 23.09
CA VAL A 68 35.64 6.16 23.31
C VAL A 68 36.29 7.53 23.44
#